data_AF-A0A7S2I6R6-F1
#
_entry.id   AF-A0A7S2I6R6-F1
#
_cell.length_a   1.000
_cell.length_b   1.000
_cell.length_c   1.000
_cell.angle_alpha   90.00
_cell.angle_beta   90.00
_cell.angle_gamma   90.00
#
_symmetry.space_group_name_H-M   'P 1'
#
loop_
_entity.id
_entity.type
_entity.pdbx_description
1 polymer ?
#
loop_
_entity_poly.entity_id
_entity_poly.type
_entity_poly.pdbx_seq_one_letter_code
_entity_poly.pdbx_strand_id
1 'polypeptide(L)'
;PYRTCGRQVSCELTFGKSTFGTLSGSAWSVRYPRVCDDAEAGPIDLVLTGHSEVQGVGSSGPYGEVTIPAGKSARMDASLVRAGTDLAANPRSFFFSFFNLHNASGSHSDRVTVHGMASYMVDPDGDLRHEPLVNGVRLTSTRRGLDHAPASSPMCTADEAKKTAVLLFQGVS
;
A
#
# COMPACT_ATOMS: atom_id res chain seq x y z
N PRO A 1 1.33 22.28 11.32
CA PRO A 1 0.51 22.16 10.09
C PRO A 1 0.58 20.75 9.52
N TYR A 2 -0.52 20.00 9.59
CA TYR A 2 -0.62 18.66 9.01
C TYR A 2 -0.55 18.74 7.49
N ARG A 3 0.22 17.85 6.86
CA ARG A 3 0.24 17.69 5.40
C ARG A 3 -0.68 16.53 5.05
N THR A 4 -1.55 16.73 4.06
CA THR A 4 -2.38 15.65 3.55
C THR A 4 -1.50 14.68 2.76
N CYS A 5 -1.45 13.41 3.14
CA CYS A 5 -0.74 12.34 2.43
C CYS A 5 -1.47 11.93 1.12
N GLY A 6 -2.12 12.88 0.44
CA GLY A 6 -3.03 12.66 -0.69
C GLY A 6 -4.28 13.54 -0.63
N ARG A 7 -4.94 13.77 -1.77
CA ARG A 7 -6.24 14.46 -1.84
C ARG A 7 -7.29 13.59 -1.14
N GLN A 8 -8.29 14.20 -0.49
CA GLN A 8 -9.45 13.47 0.05
C GLN A 8 -10.07 12.63 -1.07
N VAL A 9 -9.95 11.32 -0.93
CA VAL A 9 -10.50 10.33 -1.84
C VAL A 9 -11.95 10.07 -1.47
N SER A 10 -12.76 9.66 -2.44
CA SER A 10 -14.10 9.12 -2.19
C SER A 10 -14.09 7.86 -1.31
N CYS A 11 -12.90 7.33 -1.00
CA CYS A 11 -12.66 6.02 -0.44
C CYS A 11 -11.35 5.99 0.34
N GLU A 12 -11.42 5.87 1.66
CA GLU A 12 -10.27 5.75 2.54
C GLU A 12 -10.13 4.30 3.02
N LEU A 13 -8.97 3.68 2.78
CA LEU A 13 -8.71 2.29 3.14
C LEU A 13 -8.60 2.15 4.66
N THR A 14 -9.64 1.63 5.32
CA THR A 14 -9.57 1.30 6.75
C THR A 14 -9.38 -0.20 6.95
N PHE A 15 -8.26 -0.61 7.54
CA PHE A 15 -7.93 -2.03 7.73
C PHE A 15 -8.39 -2.62 9.08
N GLY A 16 -9.15 -1.86 9.88
CA GLY A 16 -9.53 -2.20 11.26
C GLY A 16 -10.51 -3.37 11.46
N LYS A 17 -10.96 -4.05 10.40
CA LYS A 17 -11.89 -5.20 10.46
C LYS A 17 -11.30 -6.51 9.92
N SER A 18 -10.02 -6.53 9.59
CA SER A 18 -9.36 -7.69 8.99
C SER A 18 -9.00 -8.75 10.02
N THR A 19 -9.35 -10.01 9.73
CA THR A 19 -8.84 -11.17 10.47
C THR A 19 -7.53 -11.62 9.86
N PHE A 20 -6.44 -11.43 10.62
CA PHE A 20 -5.09 -11.88 10.24
C PHE A 20 -4.80 -13.25 10.83
N GLY A 21 -4.22 -14.14 10.03
CA GLY A 21 -3.57 -15.35 10.50
C GLY A 21 -2.07 -15.25 10.24
N THR A 22 -1.26 -15.99 11.01
CA THR A 22 0.14 -16.22 10.64
C THR A 22 0.16 -16.99 9.32
N LEU A 23 0.51 -16.32 8.23
CA LEU A 23 0.64 -16.95 6.91
C LEU A 23 2.10 -17.32 6.68
N SER A 24 2.36 -18.61 6.53
CA SER A 24 3.64 -19.15 6.08
C SER A 24 3.43 -19.96 4.81
N GLY A 25 4.35 -19.86 3.86
CA GLY A 25 4.27 -20.55 2.57
C GLY A 25 4.45 -19.62 1.36
N SER A 26 4.63 -20.24 0.20
CA SER A 26 4.95 -19.56 -1.07
C SER A 26 3.75 -18.91 -1.76
N ALA A 27 2.52 -19.31 -1.38
CA ALA A 27 1.28 -18.72 -1.86
C ALA A 27 0.37 -18.42 -0.68
N TRP A 28 -0.19 -17.22 -0.65
CA TRP A 28 -1.08 -16.77 0.41
C TRP A 28 -2.07 -15.75 -0.12
N SER A 29 -3.21 -15.61 0.55
CA SER A 29 -4.21 -14.59 0.23
C SER A 29 -4.74 -13.95 1.51
N VAL A 30 -4.79 -12.62 1.53
CA VAL A 30 -5.38 -11.85 2.62
C VAL A 30 -6.47 -10.97 2.04
N ARG A 31 -7.66 -11.06 2.65
CA ARG A 31 -8.79 -10.21 2.36
C ARG A 31 -8.91 -9.14 3.43
N TYR A 32 -8.90 -7.89 3.00
CA TYR A 32 -9.22 -6.74 3.79
C TYR A 32 -10.66 -6.31 3.47
N PRO A 33 -11.62 -6.57 4.37
CA PRO A 33 -13.02 -6.35 4.07
C PRO A 33 -13.39 -4.86 4.14
N ARG A 34 -14.27 -4.41 3.24
CA ARG A 34 -14.83 -3.05 3.21
C ARG A 34 -13.77 -1.96 3.33
N VAL A 35 -12.74 -2.04 2.50
CA VAL A 35 -11.72 -0.99 2.38
C VAL A 35 -12.26 0.25 1.65
N CYS A 36 -13.42 0.13 1.02
CA CYS A 36 -14.08 1.19 0.27
C CYS A 36 -15.59 1.04 0.35
N ASP A 37 -16.31 2.16 0.36
CA ASP A 37 -17.72 2.21 -0.02
C ASP A 37 -17.83 3.06 -1.29
N ASP A 38 -17.94 2.41 -2.45
CA ASP A 38 -18.11 3.09 -3.74
C ASP A 38 -19.60 3.29 -4.03
N ALA A 39 -19.98 4.47 -4.55
CA ALA A 39 -21.37 4.80 -4.79
C ALA A 39 -22.04 3.93 -5.88
N GLU A 40 -21.27 3.41 -6.83
CA GLU A 40 -21.76 2.57 -7.93
C GLU A 40 -21.55 1.07 -7.63
N ALA A 41 -20.37 0.69 -7.13
CA ALA A 41 -20.00 -0.70 -6.88
C ALA A 41 -20.43 -1.23 -5.50
N GLY A 42 -20.81 -0.34 -4.58
CA GLY A 42 -21.10 -0.68 -3.20
C GLY A 42 -19.82 -0.93 -2.38
N PRO A 43 -19.91 -1.68 -1.26
CA PRO A 43 -18.74 -1.97 -0.45
C PRO A 43 -17.73 -2.84 -1.20
N ILE A 44 -16.44 -2.51 -1.11
CA ILE A 44 -15.33 -3.18 -1.80
C ILE A 44 -14.34 -3.77 -0.78
N ASP A 45 -13.90 -5.00 -1.01
CA ASP A 45 -12.78 -5.62 -0.33
C ASP A 45 -11.49 -5.50 -1.16
N LEU A 46 -10.35 -5.36 -0.50
CA LEU A 46 -9.04 -5.55 -1.12
C LEU A 46 -8.57 -6.98 -0.85
N VAL A 47 -8.19 -7.70 -1.89
CA VAL A 47 -7.56 -9.01 -1.78
C VAL A 47 -6.11 -8.88 -2.22
N LEU A 48 -5.18 -9.15 -1.32
CA LEU A 48 -3.76 -9.30 -1.65
C LEU A 48 -3.44 -10.77 -1.81
N THR A 49 -2.87 -11.14 -2.95
CA THR A 49 -2.43 -12.51 -3.25
C THR A 49 -0.92 -12.51 -3.42
N GLY A 50 -0.22 -13.20 -2.53
CA GLY A 50 1.23 -13.36 -2.60
C GLY A 50 1.64 -14.56 -3.45
N HIS A 51 2.69 -14.36 -4.24
CA HIS A 51 3.34 -15.37 -5.10
C HIS A 51 4.74 -15.73 -4.63
N SER A 52 5.08 -15.33 -3.40
CA SER A 52 6.40 -15.47 -2.82
C SER A 52 6.26 -15.58 -1.30
N GLU A 53 7.24 -16.22 -0.68
CA GLU A 53 7.29 -16.31 0.77
C GLU A 53 7.43 -14.92 1.41
N VAL A 54 6.57 -14.69 2.40
CA VAL A 54 6.64 -13.56 3.31
C VAL A 54 6.80 -14.10 4.72
N GLN A 55 7.34 -13.28 5.62
CA GLN A 55 7.44 -13.64 7.04
C GLN A 55 6.08 -13.49 7.75
N GLY A 56 5.24 -12.56 7.29
CA GLY A 56 3.92 -12.37 7.83
C GLY A 56 3.13 -11.30 7.08
N VAL A 57 1.82 -11.34 7.27
CA VAL A 57 0.87 -10.30 6.84
C VAL A 57 0.01 -9.95 8.04
N GLY A 58 -0.19 -8.66 8.28
CA GLY A 58 -0.81 -8.17 9.50
C GLY A 58 -1.49 -6.82 9.32
N SER A 59 -1.81 -6.20 10.45
CA SER A 59 -2.17 -4.79 10.53
C SER A 59 -1.32 -4.07 11.56
N SER A 60 -1.08 -2.79 11.30
CA SER A 60 -0.49 -1.84 12.24
C SER A 60 -1.43 -0.64 12.32
N GLY A 61 -2.26 -0.59 13.37
CA GLY A 61 -3.31 0.42 13.49
C GLY A 61 -4.30 0.36 12.32
N PRO A 62 -4.57 1.48 11.62
CA PRO A 62 -5.50 1.49 10.50
C PRO A 62 -4.89 0.97 9.18
N TYR A 63 -3.66 0.45 9.17
CA TYR A 63 -2.92 0.03 7.98
C TYR A 63 -2.72 -1.48 7.88
N GLY A 64 -2.60 -2.00 6.65
CA GLY A 64 -2.07 -3.33 6.39
C GLY A 64 -0.54 -3.36 6.45
N GLU A 65 0.03 -4.46 6.93
CA GLU A 65 1.48 -4.67 7.02
C GLU A 65 1.88 -5.98 6.32
N VAL A 66 3.00 -5.98 5.60
CA VAL A 66 3.62 -7.17 5.04
C VAL A 66 5.09 -7.19 5.46
N THR A 67 5.50 -8.27 6.13
CA THR A 67 6.87 -8.45 6.60
C THR A 67 7.64 -9.32 5.60
N ILE A 68 8.73 -8.79 5.03
CA ILE A 68 9.59 -9.50 4.08
C ILE A 68 10.96 -9.72 4.74
N PRO A 69 11.51 -10.96 4.74
CA PRO A 69 12.85 -11.20 5.30
C PRO A 69 13.93 -10.38 4.57
N ALA A 70 14.95 -9.96 5.31
CA ALA A 70 16.08 -9.24 4.75
C ALA A 70 16.73 -10.02 3.58
N GLY A 71 17.04 -9.31 2.49
CA GLY A 71 17.63 -9.91 1.28
C GLY A 71 16.66 -10.73 0.43
N LYS A 72 15.36 -10.77 0.77
CA LYS A 72 14.31 -11.41 -0.04
C LYS A 72 13.45 -10.37 -0.76
N SER A 73 12.66 -10.85 -1.69
CA SER A 73 11.66 -10.07 -2.41
C SER A 73 10.34 -10.82 -2.38
N ALA A 74 9.23 -10.08 -2.25
CA ALA A 74 7.90 -10.63 -2.42
C ALA A 74 7.24 -10.04 -3.67
N ARG A 75 6.52 -10.88 -4.41
CA ARG A 75 5.59 -10.46 -5.46
C ARG A 75 4.16 -10.66 -4.96
N MET A 76 3.33 -9.65 -5.14
CA MET A 76 1.92 -9.66 -4.75
C MET A 76 1.07 -9.05 -5.85
N ASP A 77 -0.13 -9.57 -6.02
CA ASP A 77 -1.19 -8.95 -6.81
C ASP A 77 -2.26 -8.40 -5.87
N ALA A 78 -2.80 -7.23 -6.22
CA ALA A 78 -3.87 -6.58 -5.49
C ALA A 78 -5.14 -6.55 -6.36
N SER A 79 -6.23 -7.10 -5.84
CA SER A 79 -7.53 -7.17 -6.52
C SER A 79 -8.61 -6.48 -5.70
N LEU A 80 -9.49 -5.73 -6.37
CA LEU A 80 -10.65 -5.10 -5.75
C LEU A 80 -11.91 -5.87 -6.11
N VAL A 81 -12.59 -6.41 -5.10
CA VAL A 81 -13.77 -7.26 -5.27
C VAL A 81 -14.95 -6.73 -4.46
N ARG A 82 -16.18 -7.02 -4.88
CA ARG A 82 -17.39 -6.63 -4.14
C ARG A 82 -17.39 -7.35 -2.79
N ALA A 83 -17.76 -6.63 -1.74
CA ALA A 83 -17.57 -7.10 -0.39
C ALA A 83 -18.23 -8.46 -0.12
N GLY A 84 -17.48 -9.37 0.50
CA GLY A 84 -17.92 -10.73 0.78
C GLY A 84 -18.01 -11.66 -0.44
N THR A 85 -17.51 -11.24 -1.61
CA THR A 85 -17.52 -12.03 -2.84
C THR A 85 -16.14 -12.02 -3.53
N ASP A 86 -15.99 -12.83 -4.58
CA ASP A 86 -14.83 -12.82 -5.48
C ASP A 86 -15.12 -12.08 -6.80
N LEU A 87 -16.26 -11.40 -6.90
CA LEU A 87 -16.65 -10.65 -8.10
C LEU A 87 -15.90 -9.33 -8.13
N ALA A 88 -15.29 -8.98 -9.26
CA ALA A 88 -14.58 -7.72 -9.43
C ALA A 88 -15.49 -6.50 -9.15
N ALA A 89 -14.98 -5.53 -8.39
CA ALA A 89 -15.70 -4.30 -8.04
C ALA A 89 -15.56 -3.17 -9.07
N ASN A 90 -14.52 -3.20 -9.90
CA ASN A 90 -14.24 -2.24 -10.99
C ASN A 90 -14.50 -0.76 -10.65
N PRO A 91 -13.94 -0.22 -9.55
CA PRO A 91 -14.09 1.20 -9.25
C PRO A 91 -13.42 2.07 -10.32
N ARG A 92 -14.00 3.24 -10.60
CA ARG A 92 -13.48 4.18 -11.61
C ARG A 92 -12.03 4.59 -11.32
N SER A 93 -11.73 4.81 -10.04
CA SER A 93 -10.37 5.12 -9.57
C SER A 93 -10.22 4.79 -8.09
N PHE A 94 -9.02 4.41 -7.67
CA PHE A 94 -8.67 4.32 -6.25
C PHE A 94 -7.23 4.80 -6.03
N PHE A 95 -6.96 5.23 -4.80
CA PHE A 95 -5.60 5.56 -4.38
C PHE A 95 -5.06 4.49 -3.45
N PHE A 96 -3.77 4.19 -3.62
CA PHE A 96 -3.03 3.26 -2.79
C PHE A 96 -1.75 3.94 -2.30
N SER A 97 -1.43 3.84 -1.02
CA SER A 97 -0.25 4.47 -0.46
C SER A 97 0.68 3.47 0.18
N PHE A 98 1.98 3.64 -0.06
CA PHE A 98 3.03 3.02 0.74
C PHE A 98 3.61 4.07 1.68
N PHE A 99 3.81 3.69 2.95
CA PHE A 99 4.49 4.51 3.93
C PHE A 99 5.66 3.72 4.53
N ASN A 100 6.62 4.45 5.07
CA ASN A 100 7.69 3.90 5.90
C ASN A 100 8.60 2.86 5.22
N LEU A 101 8.96 3.06 3.95
CA LEU A 101 10.04 2.29 3.33
C LEU A 101 11.36 2.58 4.05
N HIS A 102 12.04 1.53 4.55
CA HIS A 102 13.18 1.68 5.45
C HIS A 102 14.52 1.62 4.69
N ASN A 103 15.49 2.42 5.14
CA ASN A 103 16.90 2.29 4.77
C ASN A 103 17.76 2.19 6.05
N ALA A 104 18.22 0.98 6.39
CA ALA A 104 18.89 0.72 7.67
C ALA A 104 20.35 1.20 7.71
N SER A 105 20.94 1.47 6.55
CA SER A 105 22.32 1.91 6.29
C SER A 105 22.59 1.62 4.81
N GLY A 106 23.46 2.39 4.15
CA GLY A 106 23.58 2.55 2.69
C GLY A 106 23.67 1.31 1.77
N SER A 107 23.59 0.07 2.28
CA SER A 107 23.46 -1.18 1.53
C SER A 107 22.10 -1.89 1.70
N HIS A 108 21.23 -1.46 2.61
CA HIS A 108 19.94 -2.11 2.91
C HIS A 108 18.81 -1.10 2.78
N SER A 109 18.32 -0.93 1.55
CA SER A 109 17.16 -0.10 1.24
C SER A 109 16.00 -0.94 0.79
N ASP A 110 14.84 -0.69 1.40
CA ASP A 110 13.57 -1.16 0.90
C ASP A 110 13.29 -0.53 -0.46
N ARG A 111 12.67 -1.34 -1.31
CA ARG A 111 12.28 -0.97 -2.66
C ARG A 111 10.93 -1.59 -2.95
N VAL A 112 10.05 -0.75 -3.49
CA VAL A 112 8.76 -1.20 -3.99
C VAL A 112 8.68 -0.87 -5.46
N THR A 113 8.33 -1.87 -6.26
CA THR A 113 8.00 -1.67 -7.67
C THR A 113 6.50 -1.85 -7.83
N VAL A 114 5.85 -0.84 -8.40
CA VAL A 114 4.40 -0.84 -8.62
C VAL A 114 4.14 -0.75 -10.12
N HIS A 115 3.23 -1.58 -10.61
CA HIS A 115 2.79 -1.58 -12.01
C HIS A 115 1.31 -1.25 -12.13
N GLY A 116 0.85 -0.85 -13.32
CA GLY A 116 -0.57 -0.64 -13.61
C GLY A 116 -1.18 0.61 -12.99
N MET A 117 -0.37 1.48 -12.40
CA MET A 117 -0.81 2.80 -11.91
C MET A 117 -0.95 3.79 -13.08
N ALA A 118 -1.88 4.73 -12.94
CA ALA A 118 -2.05 5.85 -13.87
C ALA A 118 -1.09 7.00 -13.55
N SER A 119 -0.88 7.28 -12.26
CA SER A 119 0.09 8.28 -11.80
C SER A 119 0.52 8.02 -10.35
N TYR A 120 1.55 8.73 -9.90
CA TYR A 120 2.00 8.69 -8.52
C TYR A 120 2.42 10.08 -8.04
N MET A 121 2.38 10.28 -6.73
CA MET A 121 2.84 11.48 -6.05
C MET A 121 3.80 11.09 -4.92
N VAL A 122 4.89 11.83 -4.83
CA VAL A 122 5.86 11.78 -3.72
C VAL A 122 6.15 13.22 -3.29
N ASP A 123 6.57 13.44 -2.05
CA ASP A 123 7.04 14.76 -1.63
C ASP A 123 8.33 15.11 -2.39
N PRO A 124 8.45 16.29 -3.01
CA PRO A 124 9.65 16.69 -3.77
C PRO A 124 10.89 16.80 -2.88
N ASP A 125 10.71 17.09 -1.59
CA ASP A 125 11.76 17.07 -0.56
C ASP A 125 11.71 15.76 0.26
N GLY A 126 11.11 14.73 -0.32
CA GLY A 126 10.86 13.44 0.30
C GLY A 126 12.09 12.53 0.36
N ASP A 127 11.98 11.49 1.18
CA ASP A 127 12.99 10.47 1.41
C ASP A 127 12.82 9.25 0.50
N LEU A 128 12.18 9.44 -0.65
CA LEU A 128 11.92 8.39 -1.64
C LEU A 128 12.54 8.78 -2.97
N ARG A 129 13.54 8.02 -3.41
CA ARG A 129 13.97 8.05 -4.81
C ARG A 129 12.94 7.30 -5.64
N HIS A 130 12.47 7.93 -6.71
CA HIS A 130 11.52 7.32 -7.62
C HIS A 130 12.11 7.25 -9.04
N GLU A 131 11.85 6.14 -9.70
CA GLU A 131 12.30 5.86 -11.06
C GLU A 131 11.11 5.38 -11.89
N PRO A 132 10.66 6.15 -12.89
CA PRO A 132 9.62 5.72 -13.80
C PRO A 132 10.03 4.44 -14.55
N LEU A 133 9.09 3.51 -14.67
CA LEU A 133 9.22 2.29 -15.46
C LEU A 133 8.16 2.27 -16.56
N VAL A 134 8.32 1.38 -17.54
CA VAL A 134 7.22 1.06 -18.45
C VAL A 134 6.05 0.52 -17.61
N ASN A 135 4.91 1.23 -17.66
CA ASN A 135 3.71 0.90 -16.92
C ASN A 135 3.93 0.78 -15.40
N GLY A 136 4.76 1.64 -14.80
CA GLY A 136 5.02 1.55 -13.36
C GLY A 136 6.00 2.58 -12.80
N VAL A 137 6.30 2.40 -11.52
CA VAL A 137 7.30 3.18 -10.78
C VAL A 137 8.07 2.28 -9.84
N ARG A 138 9.37 2.51 -9.73
CA ARG A 138 10.22 1.95 -8.67
C ARG A 138 10.48 3.02 -7.62
N LEU A 139 10.06 2.76 -6.40
CA LEU A 139 10.29 3.58 -5.22
C LEU A 139 11.40 2.96 -4.38
N THR A 140 12.38 3.74 -3.95
CA THR A 140 13.51 3.28 -3.13
C THR A 140 13.73 4.27 -1.99
N SER A 141 13.82 3.78 -0.77
CA SER A 141 14.06 4.62 0.41
C SER A 141 15.48 5.22 0.41
N THR A 142 15.59 6.52 0.66
CA THR A 142 16.90 7.21 0.77
C THR A 142 17.31 7.50 2.20
N ARG A 143 16.42 7.32 3.18
CA ARG A 143 16.69 7.55 4.60
C ARG A 143 16.06 6.47 5.46
N ARG A 144 16.51 6.39 6.72
CA ARG A 144 15.88 5.52 7.71
C ARG A 144 14.38 5.79 7.79
N GLY A 145 13.60 4.71 7.78
CA GLY A 145 12.16 4.77 8.06
C GLY A 145 11.87 5.23 9.50
N LEU A 146 10.62 5.55 9.77
CA LEU A 146 10.10 5.76 11.12
C LEU A 146 9.93 4.42 11.84
N ASP A 147 10.05 4.41 13.15
CA ASP A 147 9.80 3.21 13.96
C ASP A 147 8.30 3.01 14.26
N HIS A 148 7.41 3.74 13.56
CA HIS A 148 5.95 3.69 13.71
C HIS A 148 5.23 3.91 12.38
N ALA A 149 3.99 3.41 12.29
CA ALA A 149 3.04 3.79 11.25
C ALA A 149 2.42 5.17 11.57
N PRO A 150 1.94 5.93 10.57
CA PRO A 150 1.30 7.22 10.82
C PRO A 150 0.11 7.09 11.78
N ALA A 151 -0.12 8.06 12.65
CA ALA A 151 -1.14 7.93 13.70
C ALA A 151 -2.58 7.84 13.14
N SER A 152 -2.85 8.43 11.97
CA SER A 152 -4.17 8.42 11.34
C SER A 152 -4.04 8.63 9.83
N SER A 153 -4.75 7.83 9.03
CA SER A 153 -5.03 8.21 7.65
C SER A 153 -6.12 9.30 7.66
N PRO A 154 -6.14 10.28 6.74
CA PRO A 154 -5.11 10.62 5.73
C PRO A 154 -4.08 11.66 6.27
N MET A 155 -4.04 11.87 7.58
CA MET A 155 -3.29 12.96 8.22
C MET A 155 -1.90 12.51 8.66
N CYS A 156 -0.90 12.89 7.89
CA CYS A 156 0.49 12.66 8.22
C CYS A 156 1.14 13.89 8.86
N THR A 157 2.12 13.65 9.73
CA THR A 157 3.14 14.64 10.06
C THR A 157 3.97 14.99 8.82
N ALA A 158 4.70 16.09 8.86
CA ALA A 158 5.57 16.47 7.74
C ALA A 158 6.64 15.41 7.44
N ASP A 159 7.13 14.71 8.46
CA ASP A 159 8.15 13.66 8.30
C ASP A 159 7.58 12.34 7.77
N GLU A 160 6.34 12.01 8.14
CA GLU A 160 5.59 10.88 7.56
C GLU A 160 5.28 11.12 6.07
N ALA A 161 4.88 12.34 5.70
CA ALA A 161 4.60 12.72 4.32
C ALA A 161 5.83 12.55 3.41
N LYS A 162 7.02 12.90 3.89
CA LYS A 162 8.29 12.70 3.16
C LYS A 162 8.60 11.24 2.85
N LYS A 163 8.03 10.30 3.60
CA LYS A 163 8.27 8.85 3.46
C LYS A 163 7.09 8.12 2.82
N THR A 164 6.15 8.87 2.26
CA THR A 164 4.94 8.34 1.67
C THR A 164 4.95 8.51 0.16
N ALA A 165 4.56 7.45 -0.54
CA ALA A 165 4.21 7.51 -1.95
C ALA A 165 2.73 7.19 -2.11
N VAL A 166 2.05 7.97 -2.94
CA VAL A 166 0.62 7.86 -3.20
C VAL A 166 0.45 7.52 -4.67
N LEU A 167 -0.25 6.44 -4.97
CA LEU A 167 -0.44 5.90 -6.33
C LEU A 167 -1.91 6.01 -6.69
N LEU A 168 -2.20 6.54 -7.87
CA LEU A 168 -3.53 6.57 -8.45
C LEU A 168 -3.67 5.43 -9.46
N PHE A 169 -4.69 4.61 -9.29
CA PHE A 169 -5.13 3.62 -10.25
C PHE A 169 -6.45 4.07 -10.89
N GLN A 170 -6.62 3.83 -12.18
CA GLN A 170 -7.82 4.19 -12.94
C GLN A 170 -8.26 3.02 -13.81
N GLY A 171 -9.57 2.84 -13.95
CA GLY A 171 -10.13 1.81 -14.83
C GLY A 171 -9.65 0.40 -14.48
N VAL A 172 -9.53 0.10 -13.18
CA VAL A 172 -9.02 -1.20 -12.72
C VAL A 172 -10.09 -2.26 -12.95
N SER A 173 -9.72 -3.31 -13.66
CA SER A 173 -10.57 -4.46 -14.02
C SER A 173 -9.92 -5.77 -13.58
#